data_AF-A0A2R7UP12-F1
#
_entry.id   AF-A0A2R7UP12-F1
#
_cell.length_a   1.000
_cell.length_b   1.000
_cell.length_c   1.000
_cell.angle_alpha   90.00
_cell.angle_beta   90.00
_cell.angle_gamma   90.00
#
_symmetry.space_group_name_H-M   'P 1'
#
loop_
_entity.id
_entity.type
_entity.pdbx_description
1 polymer ?
#
loop_
_entity_poly.entity_id
_entity_poly.type
_entity_poly.pdbx_seq_one_letter_code
_entity_poly.pdbx_strand_id
1 'polypeptide(L)'
;MSYILIDIGMQPEEPLNVSLLLPLPANTPYGNFQLKWMDMISRLNEANRQIIISYENWCAARTGSIEDSMKDVFNKHRFSTEYAVSGMRRVADELVALVWCMHQLRDGGEIPSRVRIDTIGLIFKHNYHGPDGLFERHLNFIKLLNDLSNTFKHSFIQSDLARIGENEPLVLALNLERADLENESQFYAIKLSAFISDYNCFFNDCREWLRSML
;
A
#
# COMPACT_ATOMS: atom_id res chain seq x y z
N MET A 1 -6.85 -20.88 9.63
CA MET A 1 -6.57 -19.50 10.07
C MET A 1 -7.13 -18.55 9.03
N SER A 2 -7.71 -17.43 9.44
CA SER A 2 -8.20 -16.41 8.50
C SER A 2 -7.19 -15.25 8.49
N TYR A 3 -6.66 -14.93 7.32
CA TYR A 3 -5.88 -13.73 7.06
C TYR A 3 -6.82 -12.66 6.46
N ILE A 4 -6.53 -11.38 6.71
CA ILE A 4 -7.19 -10.27 6.05
C ILE A 4 -6.39 -9.94 4.80
N LEU A 5 -7.07 -9.78 3.67
CA LEU A 5 -6.48 -9.37 2.40
C LEU A 5 -6.93 -7.97 2.01
N ILE A 6 -6.20 -7.39 1.07
CA ILE A 6 -6.61 -6.17 0.39
C ILE A 6 -7.85 -6.48 -0.46
N ASP A 7 -8.94 -5.75 -0.22
CA ASP A 7 -10.23 -5.92 -0.88
C ASP A 7 -10.25 -5.29 -2.27
N ILE A 8 -9.64 -6.01 -3.21
CA ILE A 8 -9.66 -5.66 -4.64
C ILE A 8 -10.89 -6.22 -5.37
N GLY A 9 -11.83 -6.84 -4.66
CA GLY A 9 -13.03 -7.48 -5.23
C GLY A 9 -12.79 -8.85 -5.88
N MET A 10 -11.62 -9.45 -5.67
CA MET A 10 -11.28 -10.82 -6.10
C MET A 10 -10.21 -11.45 -5.19
N GLN A 11 -10.13 -12.78 -5.21
CA GLN A 11 -9.06 -13.55 -4.56
C GLN A 11 -7.83 -13.71 -5.49
N PRO A 12 -6.63 -14.03 -4.94
CA PRO A 12 -5.40 -14.18 -5.72
C PRO A 12 -5.44 -15.06 -6.97
N GLU A 13 -6.23 -16.13 -6.93
CA GLU A 13 -6.34 -17.10 -8.02
C GLU A 13 -7.55 -16.84 -8.94
N GLU A 14 -8.37 -15.84 -8.62
CA GLU A 14 -9.52 -15.47 -9.43
C GLU A 14 -9.09 -14.55 -10.59
N PRO A 15 -9.68 -14.73 -11.79
CA PRO A 15 -9.42 -13.83 -12.90
C PRO A 15 -10.09 -12.47 -12.66
N LEU A 16 -9.47 -11.40 -13.18
CA LEU A 16 -10.06 -10.07 -13.17
C LEU A 16 -11.37 -10.04 -13.96
N ASN A 17 -12.48 -9.72 -13.29
CA ASN A 17 -13.79 -9.60 -13.91
C ASN A 17 -14.06 -8.19 -14.46
N VAL A 18 -14.85 -8.08 -15.52
CA VAL A 18 -15.30 -6.80 -16.08
C VAL A 18 -16.05 -5.92 -15.06
N SER A 19 -16.71 -6.53 -14.06
CA SER A 19 -17.39 -5.81 -12.97
C SER A 19 -16.43 -4.99 -12.08
N LEU A 20 -15.13 -5.28 -12.12
CA LEU A 20 -14.09 -4.57 -11.38
C LEU A 20 -13.49 -3.38 -12.16
N LEU A 21 -13.92 -3.17 -13.41
CA LEU A 21 -13.50 -2.03 -14.21
C LEU A 21 -14.22 -0.76 -13.76
N LEU A 22 -13.62 0.38 -14.10
CA LEU A 22 -14.12 1.71 -13.75
C LEU A 22 -14.43 2.49 -15.04
N PRO A 23 -15.22 3.57 -14.99
CA PRO A 23 -15.52 4.40 -16.15
C PRO A 23 -14.35 5.34 -16.50
N LEU A 24 -13.15 4.78 -16.72
CA LEU A 24 -11.93 5.56 -16.93
C LEU A 24 -11.66 5.81 -18.42
N PRO A 25 -11.17 7.00 -18.81
CA PRO A 25 -10.89 7.32 -20.20
C PRO A 25 -9.73 6.48 -20.75
N ALA A 26 -9.98 5.86 -21.91
CA ALA A 26 -8.98 5.03 -22.58
C ALA A 26 -7.95 5.85 -23.38
N ASN A 27 -8.31 7.07 -23.78
CA ASN A 27 -7.46 7.97 -24.57
C ASN A 27 -7.18 9.25 -23.79
N THR A 28 -6.01 9.31 -23.15
CA THR A 28 -5.55 10.48 -22.38
C THR A 28 -4.14 10.86 -22.80
N PRO A 29 -3.67 12.08 -22.49
CA PRO A 29 -2.26 12.46 -22.68
C PRO A 29 -1.25 11.55 -21.97
N TYR A 30 -1.68 10.77 -20.97
CA TYR A 30 -0.83 9.84 -20.19
C TYR A 30 -1.07 8.37 -20.54
N GLY A 31 -1.73 8.10 -21.69
CA GLY A 31 -2.11 6.78 -22.14
C GLY A 31 -3.50 6.36 -21.66
N ASN A 32 -3.69 5.06 -21.41
CA ASN A 32 -4.99 4.50 -21.08
C ASN A 32 -5.16 4.36 -19.56
N PHE A 33 -6.08 5.11 -18.96
CA PHE A 33 -6.33 5.06 -17.51
C PHE A 33 -7.01 3.75 -17.08
N GLN A 34 -7.80 3.13 -17.94
CA GLN A 34 -8.37 1.82 -17.66
C GLN A 34 -7.28 0.74 -17.53
N LEU A 35 -6.27 0.76 -18.42
CA LEU A 35 -5.13 -0.17 -18.32
C LEU A 35 -4.29 0.09 -17.06
N LYS A 36 -4.11 1.36 -16.66
CA LYS A 36 -3.44 1.69 -15.39
C LYS A 36 -4.20 1.14 -14.19
N TRP A 37 -5.53 1.26 -14.17
CA TRP A 37 -6.36 0.66 -13.12
C TRP A 37 -6.17 -0.86 -13.05
N MET A 38 -6.20 -1.55 -14.19
CA MET A 38 -5.98 -3.00 -14.24
C MET A 38 -4.59 -3.42 -13.73
N ASP A 39 -3.54 -2.64 -14.04
CA ASP A 39 -2.19 -2.89 -13.51
C ASP A 39 -2.15 -2.69 -11.98
N MET A 40 -2.79 -1.64 -11.47
CA MET A 40 -2.91 -1.42 -10.01
C MET A 40 -3.61 -2.59 -9.31
N ILE A 41 -4.72 -3.10 -9.85
CA ILE A 41 -5.40 -4.29 -9.30
C ILE A 41 -4.47 -5.51 -9.32
N SER A 42 -3.74 -5.73 -10.43
CA SER A 42 -2.80 -6.85 -10.55
C SER A 42 -1.66 -6.77 -9.53
N ARG A 43 -1.15 -5.56 -9.25
CA ARG A 43 -0.12 -5.31 -8.22
C ARG A 43 -0.65 -5.54 -6.82
N LEU A 44 -1.88 -5.10 -6.51
CA LEU A 44 -2.49 -5.39 -5.21
C LEU A 44 -2.78 -6.87 -5.03
N ASN A 45 -3.10 -7.58 -6.12
CA ASN A 45 -3.25 -9.02 -6.07
C ASN A 45 -1.92 -9.72 -5.72
N GLU A 46 -0.81 -9.23 -6.25
CA GLU A 46 0.51 -9.71 -5.84
C GLU A 46 0.82 -9.35 -4.38
N ALA A 47 0.46 -8.15 -3.91
CA ALA A 47 0.58 -7.80 -2.50
C ALA A 47 -0.24 -8.76 -1.59
N ASN A 48 -1.42 -9.19 -2.03
CA ASN A 48 -2.21 -10.22 -1.34
C ASN A 48 -1.47 -11.56 -1.25
N ARG A 49 -0.78 -12.00 -2.31
CA ARG A 49 0.06 -13.21 -2.25
C ARG A 49 1.18 -13.06 -1.23
N GLN A 50 1.82 -11.90 -1.17
CA GLN A 50 2.86 -11.63 -0.18
C GLN A 50 2.31 -11.59 1.26
N ILE A 51 1.09 -11.08 1.47
CA ILE A 51 0.41 -11.15 2.77
C ILE A 51 0.20 -12.60 3.19
N ILE A 52 -0.28 -13.46 2.28
CA ILE A 52 -0.48 -14.89 2.56
C ILE A 52 0.84 -15.55 2.96
N ILE A 53 1.89 -15.36 2.16
CA ILE A 53 3.24 -15.87 2.45
C ILE A 53 3.71 -15.41 3.83
N SER A 54 3.48 -14.14 4.17
CA SER A 54 3.84 -13.58 5.48
C SER A 54 3.13 -14.30 6.62
N TYR A 55 1.81 -14.49 6.53
CA TYR A 55 1.02 -15.18 7.54
C TYR A 55 1.47 -16.63 7.73
N GLU A 56 1.67 -17.38 6.64
CA GLU A 56 2.07 -18.78 6.69
C GLU A 56 3.44 -18.95 7.35
N ASN A 57 4.41 -18.12 6.96
CA ASN A 57 5.75 -18.16 7.54
C ASN A 57 5.78 -17.63 8.99
N TRP A 58 4.92 -16.67 9.34
CA TRP A 58 4.74 -16.23 10.72
C TRP A 58 4.24 -17.36 11.62
N CYS A 59 3.24 -18.12 11.15
CA CYS A 59 2.73 -19.29 11.87
C CYS A 59 3.86 -20.30 12.11
N ALA A 60 4.58 -20.64 11.04
CA ALA A 60 5.70 -21.58 11.10
C ALA A 60 6.81 -21.10 12.05
N ALA A 61 7.15 -19.81 12.03
CA ALA A 61 8.14 -19.23 12.93
C ALA A 61 7.71 -19.28 14.41
N ARG A 62 6.42 -19.19 14.70
CA ARG A 62 5.88 -19.25 16.07
C ARG A 62 5.77 -20.67 16.62
N THR A 63 5.38 -21.63 15.78
CA THR A 63 5.11 -23.01 16.20
C THR A 63 6.25 -23.97 15.87
N GLY A 64 7.32 -23.44 15.28
CA GLY A 64 8.28 -24.22 14.50
C GLY A 64 9.15 -25.18 15.30
N SER A 65 9.48 -26.27 14.62
CA SER A 65 10.53 -27.23 15.00
C SER A 65 11.90 -26.79 14.47
N ILE A 66 12.97 -27.54 14.75
CA ILE A 66 14.32 -27.28 14.22
C ILE A 66 14.33 -27.24 12.68
N GLU A 67 13.48 -28.02 11.99
CA GLU A 67 13.38 -28.02 10.51
C GLU A 67 12.82 -26.71 9.95
N ASP A 68 11.95 -26.01 10.69
CA ASP A 68 11.39 -24.73 10.25
C ASP A 68 12.42 -23.61 10.38
N SER A 69 13.30 -23.71 11.38
CA SER A 69 14.47 -22.80 11.50
C SER A 69 15.42 -22.94 10.31
N MET A 70 15.55 -24.15 9.73
CA MET A 70 16.38 -24.38 8.53
C MET A 70 15.76 -23.87 7.22
N LYS A 71 14.46 -23.54 7.20
CA LYS A 71 13.74 -23.03 6.00
C LYS A 71 13.71 -21.50 5.89
N ASP A 72 14.39 -20.81 6.80
CA ASP A 72 14.45 -19.35 6.87
C ASP A 72 13.07 -18.68 6.93
N VAL A 73 12.15 -19.29 7.70
CA VAL A 73 10.76 -18.84 7.84
C VAL A 73 10.66 -17.42 8.39
N PHE A 74 11.60 -17.04 9.26
CA PHE A 74 11.66 -15.68 9.82
C PHE A 74 11.88 -14.63 8.73
N ASN A 75 12.91 -14.79 7.89
CA ASN A 75 13.19 -13.83 6.84
C ASN A 75 12.12 -13.85 5.75
N LYS A 76 11.55 -15.02 5.42
CA LYS A 76 10.41 -15.10 4.49
C LYS A 76 9.21 -14.30 4.98
N HIS A 77 8.84 -14.42 6.26
CA HIS A 77 7.80 -13.60 6.87
C HIS A 77 8.15 -12.10 6.81
N ARG A 78 9.37 -11.73 7.19
CA ARG A 78 9.83 -10.34 7.19
C ARG A 78 9.78 -9.72 5.79
N PHE A 79 10.43 -10.35 4.80
CA PHE A 79 10.54 -9.81 3.46
C PHE A 79 9.21 -9.79 2.71
N SER A 80 8.37 -10.81 2.86
CA SER A 80 7.03 -10.78 2.27
C SER A 80 6.17 -9.63 2.83
N THR A 81 6.32 -9.30 4.12
CA THR A 81 5.68 -8.11 4.70
C THR A 81 6.21 -6.81 4.10
N GLU A 82 7.53 -6.66 3.95
CA GLU A 82 8.15 -5.49 3.30
C GLU A 82 7.70 -5.35 1.83
N TYR A 83 7.62 -6.46 1.09
CA TYR A 83 7.14 -6.49 -0.29
C TYR A 83 5.67 -6.11 -0.40
N ALA A 84 4.81 -6.62 0.47
CA ALA A 84 3.40 -6.26 0.50
C ALA A 84 3.21 -4.76 0.72
N VAL A 85 3.85 -4.19 1.75
CA VAL A 85 3.76 -2.74 2.07
C VAL A 85 4.33 -1.89 0.93
N SER A 86 5.43 -2.31 0.31
CA SER A 86 6.02 -1.60 -0.83
C SER A 86 5.11 -1.64 -2.06
N GLY A 87 4.44 -2.76 -2.33
CA GLY A 87 3.44 -2.91 -3.37
C GLY A 87 2.21 -2.02 -3.12
N MET A 88 1.69 -2.02 -1.89
CA MET A 88 0.62 -1.13 -1.43
C MET A 88 1.00 0.34 -1.63
N ARG A 89 2.22 0.74 -1.23
CA ARG A 89 2.71 2.11 -1.44
C ARG A 89 2.73 2.48 -2.91
N ARG A 90 3.27 1.60 -3.77
CA ARG A 90 3.36 1.85 -5.21
C ARG A 90 1.99 2.12 -5.82
N VAL A 91 1.01 1.30 -5.46
CA VAL A 91 -0.37 1.48 -5.95
C VAL A 91 -1.01 2.73 -5.35
N ALA A 92 -0.76 3.05 -4.07
CA ALA A 92 -1.26 4.28 -3.48
C ALA A 92 -0.74 5.54 -4.21
N ASP A 93 0.55 5.58 -4.58
CA ASP A 93 1.12 6.68 -5.38
C ASP A 93 0.39 6.83 -6.73
N GLU A 94 0.21 5.71 -7.46
CA GLU A 94 -0.48 5.73 -8.75
C GLU A 94 -1.97 6.05 -8.63
N LEU A 95 -2.62 5.60 -7.55
CA LEU A 95 -4.02 5.85 -7.26
C LEU A 95 -4.30 7.32 -6.98
N VAL A 96 -3.45 7.98 -6.17
CA VAL A 96 -3.63 9.43 -5.90
C VAL A 96 -3.36 10.27 -7.15
N ALA A 97 -2.44 9.83 -8.01
CA ALA A 97 -2.20 10.43 -9.31
C ALA A 97 -3.41 10.32 -10.24
N LEU A 98 -4.03 9.14 -10.28
CA LEU A 98 -5.24 8.91 -11.07
C LEU A 98 -6.41 9.74 -10.55
N VAL A 99 -6.65 9.73 -9.23
CA VAL A 99 -7.68 10.55 -8.59
C VAL A 99 -7.46 12.03 -8.89
N TRP A 100 -6.23 12.52 -8.78
CA TRP A 100 -5.92 13.91 -9.11
C TRP A 100 -6.22 14.23 -10.58
N CYS A 101 -5.82 13.38 -11.53
CA CYS A 101 -6.12 13.59 -12.96
C CYS A 101 -7.63 13.62 -13.22
N MET A 102 -8.37 12.68 -12.65
CA MET A 102 -9.83 12.60 -12.82
C MET A 102 -10.52 13.79 -12.14
N HIS A 103 -10.01 14.29 -11.01
CA HIS A 103 -10.57 15.44 -10.32
C HIS A 103 -10.42 16.71 -11.18
N GLN A 104 -9.26 16.89 -11.81
CA GLN A 104 -9.05 17.98 -12.76
C GLN A 104 -9.95 17.85 -14.00
N LEU A 105 -10.17 16.64 -14.51
CA LEU A 105 -11.10 16.39 -15.61
C LEU A 105 -12.55 16.73 -15.23
N ARG A 106 -12.99 16.35 -14.02
CA ARG A 106 -14.35 16.65 -13.50
C ARG A 106 -14.60 18.15 -13.43
N ASP A 107 -13.68 18.89 -12.83
CA ASP A 107 -13.89 20.30 -12.47
C ASP A 107 -13.48 21.26 -13.60
N GLY A 108 -12.46 20.89 -14.38
CA GLY A 108 -11.89 21.71 -15.45
C GLY A 108 -12.25 21.26 -16.87
N GLY A 109 -12.85 20.08 -17.03
CA GLY A 109 -13.24 19.52 -18.34
C GLY A 109 -12.08 18.94 -19.16
N GLU A 110 -10.84 19.00 -18.68
CA GLU A 110 -9.67 18.47 -19.37
C GLU A 110 -8.68 17.76 -18.43
N ILE A 111 -7.94 16.80 -18.99
CA ILE A 111 -6.83 16.16 -18.28
C ILE A 111 -5.61 17.08 -18.41
N PRO A 112 -5.01 17.52 -17.28
CA PRO A 112 -3.92 18.49 -17.29
C PRO A 112 -2.63 17.93 -17.89
N SER A 113 -1.81 18.80 -18.48
CA SER A 113 -0.52 18.46 -19.10
C SER A 113 0.60 18.09 -18.12
N ARG A 114 0.40 18.33 -16.81
CA ARG A 114 1.33 17.92 -15.75
C ARG A 114 0.59 17.38 -14.53
N VAL A 115 0.98 16.19 -14.05
CA VAL A 115 0.53 15.64 -12.76
C VAL A 115 1.25 16.33 -11.60
N ARG A 116 0.51 17.01 -10.73
CA ARG A 116 1.08 17.72 -9.56
C ARG A 116 1.12 16.87 -8.29
N ILE A 117 0.22 15.89 -8.20
CA ILE A 117 0.12 14.95 -7.09
C ILE A 117 0.31 13.55 -7.66
N ASP A 118 1.57 13.14 -7.87
CA ASP A 118 1.93 11.84 -8.47
C ASP A 118 2.37 10.78 -7.44
N THR A 119 2.49 11.20 -6.18
CA THR A 119 2.84 10.34 -5.05
C THR A 119 2.07 10.80 -3.81
N ILE A 120 1.83 9.89 -2.87
CA ILE A 120 1.14 10.21 -1.63
C ILE A 120 1.94 11.19 -0.75
N GLY A 121 3.27 11.27 -0.93
CA GLY A 121 4.10 12.25 -0.24
C GLY A 121 3.80 13.70 -0.68
N LEU A 122 3.36 13.89 -1.93
CA LEU A 122 3.01 15.21 -2.46
C LEU A 122 1.67 15.74 -1.93
N ILE A 123 0.81 14.88 -1.39
CA ILE A 123 -0.42 15.28 -0.67
C ILE A 123 -0.06 16.24 0.46
N PHE A 124 0.94 15.89 1.28
CA PHE A 124 1.39 16.73 2.39
C PHE A 124 2.11 17.98 1.91
N LYS A 125 3.02 17.84 0.94
CA LYS A 125 3.81 18.96 0.42
C LYS A 125 2.93 20.07 -0.18
N HIS A 126 1.83 19.69 -0.83
CA HIS A 126 0.92 20.63 -1.49
C HIS A 126 -0.35 20.91 -0.70
N ASN A 127 -0.49 20.38 0.52
CA ASN A 127 -1.72 20.43 1.32
C ASN A 127 -2.98 20.10 0.48
N TYR A 128 -2.88 19.04 -0.31
CA TYR A 128 -3.95 18.63 -1.23
C TYR A 128 -4.88 17.64 -0.54
N HIS A 129 -6.12 18.06 -0.26
CA HIS A 129 -7.09 17.25 0.48
C HIS A 129 -7.83 16.18 -0.36
N GLY A 130 -7.58 16.15 -1.68
CA GLY A 130 -8.39 15.34 -2.60
C GLY A 130 -9.76 15.97 -2.89
N PRO A 131 -10.50 15.44 -3.87
CA PRO A 131 -11.88 15.84 -4.12
C PRO A 131 -12.73 15.59 -2.88
N ASP A 132 -13.56 16.55 -2.47
CA ASP A 132 -14.53 16.39 -1.38
C ASP A 132 -13.89 15.90 -0.05
N GLY A 133 -12.63 16.28 0.19
CA GLY A 133 -11.86 15.87 1.37
C GLY A 133 -11.46 14.39 1.39
N LEU A 134 -11.49 13.71 0.24
CA LEU A 134 -11.23 12.28 0.11
C LEU A 134 -9.93 11.83 0.81
N PHE A 135 -8.82 12.56 0.62
CA PHE A 135 -7.54 12.19 1.22
C PHE A 135 -7.39 12.68 2.65
N GLU A 136 -8.08 13.76 3.01
CA GLU A 136 -8.07 14.31 4.37
C GLU A 136 -8.49 13.26 5.41
N ARG A 137 -9.54 12.47 5.08
CA ARG A 137 -10.05 11.38 5.93
C ARG A 137 -9.03 10.27 6.19
N HIS A 138 -8.02 10.13 5.32
CA HIS A 138 -7.03 9.05 5.34
C HIS A 138 -5.61 9.53 5.64
N LEU A 139 -5.42 10.79 6.05
CA LEU A 139 -4.07 11.39 6.20
C LEU A 139 -3.16 10.61 7.15
N ASN A 140 -3.69 10.12 8.28
CA ASN A 140 -2.91 9.33 9.23
C ASN A 140 -2.39 8.04 8.60
N PHE A 141 -3.25 7.34 7.86
CA PHE A 141 -2.87 6.14 7.14
C PHE A 141 -1.86 6.43 6.03
N ILE A 142 -2.12 7.45 5.21
CA ILE A 142 -1.24 7.87 4.12
C ILE A 142 0.15 8.23 4.66
N LYS A 143 0.21 8.93 5.80
CA LYS A 143 1.47 9.28 6.46
C LYS A 143 2.21 8.02 6.92
N LEU A 144 1.51 7.12 7.62
CA LEU A 144 2.09 5.86 8.08
C LEU A 144 2.64 5.02 6.91
N LEU A 145 1.86 4.84 5.83
CA LEU A 145 2.31 4.13 4.63
C LEU A 145 3.54 4.81 3.99
N ASN A 146 3.58 6.13 4.02
CA ASN A 146 4.72 6.88 3.51
C ASN A 146 5.98 6.65 4.34
N ASP A 147 5.85 6.73 5.65
CA ASP A 147 6.96 6.61 6.58
C ASP A 147 7.51 5.18 6.60
N LEU A 148 6.63 4.16 6.61
CA LEU A 148 7.03 2.75 6.51
C LEU A 148 7.81 2.46 5.23
N SER A 149 7.27 2.86 4.07
CA SER A 149 7.95 2.59 2.78
C SER A 149 9.28 3.32 2.66
N ASN A 150 9.39 4.55 3.17
CA ASN A 150 10.65 5.29 3.18
C ASN A 150 11.65 4.63 4.13
N THR A 151 11.19 4.16 5.29
CA THR A 151 12.03 3.43 6.26
C THR A 151 12.64 2.18 5.63
N PHE A 152 11.85 1.36 4.94
CA PHE A 152 12.34 0.16 4.25
C PHE A 152 13.39 0.46 3.17
N LYS A 153 13.36 1.64 2.57
CA LYS A 153 14.29 2.04 1.49
C LYS A 153 15.56 2.74 2.00
N HIS A 154 15.44 3.49 3.09
CA HIS A 154 16.45 4.50 3.44
C HIS A 154 16.98 4.39 4.86
N SER A 155 16.31 3.68 5.77
CA SER A 155 16.80 3.57 7.14
C SER A 155 17.96 2.58 7.22
N PHE A 156 19.12 3.08 7.64
CA PHE A 156 20.32 2.27 7.86
C PHE A 156 20.14 1.25 8.99
N ILE A 157 19.39 1.61 10.04
CA ILE A 157 19.20 0.76 11.22
C ILE A 157 18.05 -0.25 11.08
N GLN A 158 17.37 -0.30 9.93
CA GLN A 158 16.26 -1.22 9.68
C GLN A 158 16.67 -2.70 9.84
N SER A 159 17.93 -3.04 9.57
CA SER A 159 18.45 -4.40 9.70
C SER A 159 18.46 -4.93 11.14
N ASP A 160 18.43 -4.05 12.15
CA ASP A 160 18.54 -4.42 13.57
C ASP A 160 17.23 -4.96 14.16
N LEU A 161 16.25 -5.26 13.30
CA LEU A 161 14.97 -5.86 13.66
C LEU A 161 14.98 -7.39 13.51
N ALA A 162 15.14 -8.07 14.65
CA ALA A 162 14.96 -9.52 14.80
C ALA A 162 13.73 -9.82 15.69
N ARG A 163 12.56 -9.31 15.30
CA ARG A 163 11.31 -9.46 16.07
C ARG A 163 10.16 -9.98 15.21
N ILE A 164 9.22 -10.64 15.86
CA ILE A 164 7.98 -11.14 15.26
C ILE A 164 6.82 -10.87 16.22
N GLY A 165 5.60 -10.72 15.69
CA GLY A 165 4.43 -10.50 16.53
C GLY A 165 4.01 -11.73 17.32
N GLU A 166 3.65 -11.51 18.59
CA GLU A 166 3.21 -12.59 19.48
C GLU A 166 1.85 -13.15 19.07
N ASN A 167 0.87 -12.32 18.69
CA ASN A 167 -0.52 -12.78 18.46
C ASN A 167 -0.93 -12.75 16.99
N GLU A 168 -0.27 -11.94 16.18
CA GLU A 168 -0.48 -11.81 14.73
C GLU A 168 0.80 -11.30 14.05
N PRO A 169 0.94 -11.40 12.71
CA PRO A 169 2.00 -10.74 11.96
C PRO A 169 2.02 -9.23 12.21
N LEU A 170 3.21 -8.65 12.26
CA LEU A 170 3.41 -7.21 12.40
C LEU A 170 4.17 -6.65 11.20
N VAL A 171 3.82 -5.42 10.81
CA VAL A 171 4.70 -4.54 10.04
C VAL A 171 5.68 -3.89 11.01
N LEU A 172 6.95 -4.26 10.90
CA LEU A 172 8.02 -3.77 11.77
C LEU A 172 8.97 -2.88 10.98
N ALA A 173 9.18 -1.65 11.46
CA ALA A 173 10.14 -0.74 10.85
C ALA A 173 10.90 0.03 11.94
N LEU A 174 12.18 0.27 11.70
CA LEU A 174 13.05 1.03 12.60
C LEU A 174 13.72 2.12 11.79
N ASN A 175 13.33 3.36 12.05
CA ASN A 175 13.79 4.53 11.32
C ASN A 175 14.77 5.33 12.18
N LEU A 176 15.87 5.76 11.57
CA LEU A 176 16.69 6.86 12.06
C LEU A 176 16.86 7.84 10.91
N GLU A 177 16.27 9.02 11.04
CA GLU A 177 16.27 9.99 9.95
C GLU A 177 17.71 10.33 9.55
N ARG A 178 18.01 10.11 8.26
CA ARG A 178 19.33 10.34 7.63
C ARG A 178 20.50 9.61 8.29
N ALA A 179 20.22 8.58 9.10
CA ALA A 179 21.21 7.90 9.93
C ALA A 179 22.01 8.87 10.83
N ASP A 180 21.34 9.93 11.29
CA ASP A 180 21.92 10.98 12.12
C ASP A 180 21.51 10.78 13.57
N LEU A 181 22.50 10.67 14.48
CA LEU A 181 22.29 10.43 15.90
C LEU A 181 21.74 11.65 16.65
N GLU A 182 21.67 12.83 16.02
CA GLU A 182 20.92 13.97 16.55
C GLU A 182 19.40 13.75 16.48
N ASN A 183 18.94 12.83 15.62
CA ASN A 183 17.54 12.46 15.50
C ASN A 183 17.17 11.30 16.42
N GLU A 184 15.94 11.30 16.93
CA GLU A 184 15.43 10.16 17.70
C GLU A 184 15.07 8.99 16.77
N SER A 185 15.45 7.77 17.18
CA SER A 185 15.02 6.57 16.49
C SER A 185 13.52 6.34 16.66
N GLN A 186 12.82 6.02 15.59
CA GLN A 186 11.39 5.71 15.59
C GLN A 186 11.17 4.22 15.30
N PHE A 187 10.50 3.53 16.21
CA PHE A 187 10.13 2.14 16.06
C PHE A 187 8.64 1.99 15.76
N TYR A 188 8.34 1.36 14.63
CA TYR A 188 6.98 1.05 14.20
C TYR A 188 6.71 -0.44 14.44
N ALA A 189 5.62 -0.73 15.15
CA ALA A 189 5.10 -2.07 15.36
C ALA A 189 3.59 -2.07 15.13
N ILE A 190 3.19 -2.30 13.87
CA ILE A 190 1.80 -2.19 13.45
C ILE A 190 1.24 -3.58 13.18
N LYS A 191 0.05 -3.87 13.71
CA LYS A 191 -0.68 -5.09 13.39
C LYS A 191 -0.94 -5.16 11.89
N LEU A 192 -0.51 -6.23 11.22
CA LEU A 192 -0.68 -6.37 9.77
C LEU A 192 -2.16 -6.31 9.39
N SER A 193 -3.04 -6.91 10.19
CA SER A 193 -4.49 -6.89 10.00
C SER A 193 -5.09 -5.47 10.03
N ALA A 194 -4.68 -4.66 11.01
CA ALA A 194 -5.13 -3.27 11.13
C ALA A 194 -4.61 -2.42 9.95
N PHE A 195 -3.33 -2.60 9.59
CA PHE A 195 -2.73 -1.89 8.46
C PHE A 195 -3.45 -2.19 7.13
N ILE A 196 -3.81 -3.44 6.88
CA ILE A 196 -4.56 -3.84 5.69
C ILE A 196 -5.99 -3.29 5.73
N SER A 197 -6.62 -3.25 6.90
CA SER A 197 -7.97 -2.68 7.08
C SER A 197 -8.00 -1.19 6.74
N ASP A 198 -7.02 -0.42 7.24
CA ASP A 198 -6.91 1.01 6.92
C ASP A 198 -6.62 1.24 5.43
N TYR A 199 -5.76 0.40 4.82
CA TYR A 199 -5.53 0.46 3.38
C TYR A 199 -6.81 0.16 2.58
N ASN A 200 -7.61 -0.82 3.01
CA ASN A 200 -8.89 -1.13 2.38
C ASN A 200 -9.86 0.04 2.44
N CYS A 201 -9.94 0.73 3.58
CA CYS A 201 -10.75 1.94 3.69
C CYS A 201 -10.28 3.02 2.69
N PHE A 202 -8.97 3.31 2.65
CA PHE A 202 -8.41 4.28 1.71
C PHE A 202 -8.64 3.90 0.24
N PHE A 203 -8.34 2.65 -0.12
CA PHE A 203 -8.48 2.13 -1.48
C PHE A 203 -9.93 2.13 -1.95
N ASN A 204 -10.85 1.65 -1.10
CA ASN A 204 -12.27 1.56 -1.45
C ASN A 204 -12.90 2.95 -1.59
N ASP A 205 -12.58 3.90 -0.70
CA ASP A 205 -13.04 5.28 -0.85
C ASP A 205 -12.58 5.91 -2.18
N CYS A 206 -11.31 5.70 -2.55
CA CYS A 206 -10.79 6.17 -3.85
C CYS A 206 -11.48 5.47 -5.03
N ARG A 207 -11.70 4.15 -4.93
CA ARG A 207 -12.37 3.35 -5.94
C ARG A 207 -13.81 3.81 -6.15
N GLU A 208 -14.57 4.03 -5.07
CA GLU A 208 -15.95 4.49 -5.16
C GLU A 208 -16.03 5.90 -5.74
N TRP A 209 -15.13 6.80 -5.35
CA TRP A 209 -15.07 8.13 -5.94
C TRP A 209 -14.76 8.08 -7.45
N LEU A 210 -13.80 7.25 -7.88
CA LEU A 210 -13.51 7.05 -9.31
C LEU A 210 -14.70 6.41 -10.06
N ARG A 211 -15.45 5.52 -9.40
CA ARG A 211 -16.65 4.88 -9.97
C ARG A 211 -17.79 5.88 -10.16
N SER A 212 -17.92 6.86 -9.28
CA SER A 212 -18.98 7.88 -9.35
C SER A 212 -18.71 8.98 -10.38
N MET A 213 -17.64 8.89 -11.17
CA MET A 213 -17.31 9.84 -12.24
C MET A 213 -18.22 9.73 -13.49
N LEU A 214 -19.40 9.12 -13.35
CA LEU A 214 -20.45 9.03 -14.36
C LEU A 214 -21.41 10.20 -14.30
#